data_AF-A0A8J6GFR2-F1
#
_entry.id   AF-A0A8J6GFR2-F1
#
_cell.length_a   1.000
_cell.length_b   1.000
_cell.length_c   1.000
_cell.angle_alpha   90.00
_cell.angle_beta   90.00
_cell.angle_gamma   90.00
#
_symmetry.space_group_name_H-M   'P 1'
#
loop_
_entity.id
_entity.type
_entity.pdbx_description
1 polymer ?
#
loop_
_entity_poly.entity_id
_entity_poly.type
_entity_poly.pdbx_seq_one_letter_code
_entity_poly.pdbx_strand_id
1 'polypeptide(L)'
;MTQTVKEMGQEFRKKLLHIRPKTNNTTDHPELQVNICCQREIEQNTGASLLFNLNKQNLALFDPNSMTWTELNPEARGVITILENDKELEKDLKKFSMGDCSHWLNEFLKHWTEISST
;
A
#
# COMPACT_ATOMS: atom_id res chain seq x y z
N MET A 1 -11.66 12.27 -0.31
CA MET A 1 -10.61 11.52 0.42
C MET A 1 -11.19 10.34 1.22
N THR A 2 -12.09 10.57 2.19
CA THR A 2 -12.52 9.54 3.15
C THR A 2 -13.21 8.31 2.53
N GLN A 3 -13.96 8.49 1.44
CA GLN A 3 -14.68 7.38 0.77
C GLN A 3 -13.71 6.40 0.07
N THR A 4 -12.76 6.91 -0.71
CA THR A 4 -11.77 6.09 -1.43
C THR A 4 -10.92 5.23 -0.47
N VAL A 5 -10.47 5.83 0.64
CA VAL A 5 -9.70 5.11 1.68
C VAL A 5 -10.53 3.99 2.30
N LYS A 6 -11.83 4.24 2.53
CA LYS A 6 -12.76 3.25 3.09
C LYS A 6 -12.98 2.08 2.14
N GLU A 7 -13.22 2.34 0.85
CA GLU A 7 -13.39 1.32 -0.18
C GLU A 7 -12.15 0.45 -0.31
N MET A 8 -10.97 1.07 -0.36
CA MET A 8 -9.70 0.36 -0.38
C MET A 8 -9.51 -0.53 0.85
N GLY A 9 -9.80 -0.03 2.05
CA GLY A 9 -9.74 -0.84 3.27
C GLY A 9 -10.68 -2.06 3.23
N GLN A 10 -11.85 -1.94 2.60
CA GLN A 10 -12.77 -3.06 2.41
C GLN A 10 -12.25 -4.08 1.41
N GLU A 11 -11.65 -3.64 0.29
CA GLU A 11 -11.07 -4.55 -0.71
C GLU A 11 -9.87 -5.31 -0.17
N PHE A 12 -8.96 -4.63 0.55
CA PHE A 12 -7.89 -5.31 1.27
C PHE A 12 -8.47 -6.35 2.23
N ARG A 13 -9.45 -5.99 3.06
CA ARG A 13 -10.06 -6.93 4.00
C ARG A 13 -10.63 -8.16 3.29
N LYS A 14 -11.35 -8.00 2.17
CA LYS A 14 -11.90 -9.13 1.39
C LYS A 14 -10.80 -10.05 0.85
N LYS A 15 -9.76 -9.47 0.22
CA LYS A 15 -8.67 -10.23 -0.38
C LYS A 15 -7.85 -10.97 0.69
N LEU A 16 -7.68 -10.37 1.87
CA LEU A 16 -6.93 -10.95 2.98
C LEU A 16 -7.68 -12.01 3.77
N LEU A 17 -9.03 -11.99 3.81
CA LEU A 17 -9.81 -13.06 4.45
C LEU A 17 -9.54 -14.45 3.84
N HIS A 18 -9.04 -14.51 2.61
CA HIS A 18 -8.66 -15.75 1.93
C HIS A 18 -7.24 -16.22 2.27
N ILE A 19 -6.42 -15.33 2.85
CA ILE A 19 -5.06 -15.65 3.28
C ILE A 19 -5.14 -16.30 4.66
N ARG A 20 -5.13 -17.64 4.71
CA ARG A 20 -4.87 -18.35 5.97
C ARG A 20 -3.39 -18.18 6.32
N PRO A 21 -3.03 -17.51 7.42
CA PRO A 21 -1.65 -17.56 7.88
C PRO A 21 -1.37 -19.00 8.29
N LYS A 22 -0.38 -19.65 7.66
CA LYS A 22 0.25 -20.84 8.24
C LYS A 22 1.19 -20.36 9.35
N THR A 23 0.65 -19.83 10.44
CA THR A 23 1.45 -19.51 11.63
C THR A 23 1.15 -20.55 12.70
N ASN A 24 2.15 -21.36 13.03
CA ASN A 24 2.06 -22.45 14.01
C ASN A 24 2.00 -21.96 15.47
N ASN A 25 1.79 -20.67 15.71
CA ASN A 25 1.72 -20.09 17.04
C ASN A 25 0.31 -19.55 17.30
N THR A 26 -0.17 -19.96 18.46
CA THR A 26 -1.50 -19.83 19.02
C THR A 26 -1.99 -18.38 19.15
N THR A 27 -3.31 -18.21 18.96
CA THR A 27 -4.23 -17.27 19.64
C THR A 27 -4.49 -15.85 19.15
N ASP A 28 -3.73 -15.24 18.23
CA ASP A 28 -4.05 -13.88 17.77
C ASP A 28 -4.61 -13.80 16.34
N HIS A 29 -5.60 -12.92 16.15
CA HIS A 29 -6.16 -12.63 14.84
C HIS A 29 -5.08 -11.95 13.99
N PRO A 30 -4.75 -12.46 12.79
CA PRO A 30 -3.73 -11.85 11.95
C PRO A 30 -4.11 -10.41 11.60
N GLU A 31 -3.23 -9.47 11.94
CA GLU A 31 -3.39 -8.04 11.63
C GLU A 31 -2.48 -7.69 10.45
N LEU A 32 -3.09 -7.37 9.29
CA LEU A 32 -2.36 -6.77 8.19
C LEU A 32 -2.47 -5.25 8.24
N GLN A 33 -1.32 -4.58 8.18
CA GLN A 33 -1.21 -3.14 8.00
C GLN A 33 -0.53 -2.82 6.68
N VAL A 34 -1.11 -1.88 5.91
CA VAL A 34 -0.52 -1.36 4.68
C VAL A 34 -0.21 0.12 4.89
N ASN A 35 1.07 0.47 4.82
CA ASN A 35 1.50 1.87 4.85
C ASN A 35 1.72 2.34 3.41
N ILE A 36 0.94 3.33 2.99
CA ILE A 36 0.99 3.87 1.63
C ILE A 36 1.72 5.23 1.70
N CYS A 37 2.78 5.37 0.91
CA CYS A 37 3.49 6.63 0.75
C CYS A 37 3.34 7.10 -0.71
N CYS A 38 2.93 8.34 -0.90
CA CYS A 38 3.11 9.07 -2.16
C CYS A 38 3.97 10.30 -1.87
N GLN A 39 4.88 10.60 -2.78
CA GLN A 39 5.89 11.64 -2.59
C GLN A 39 6.16 12.36 -3.90
N ARG A 40 6.38 13.68 -3.84
CA ARG A 40 6.79 14.45 -5.00
C ARG A 40 8.26 14.17 -5.29
N GLU A 41 8.57 13.79 -6.51
CA GLU A 41 9.93 13.66 -7.04
C GLU A 41 10.30 14.89 -7.89
N ILE A 42 11.53 14.90 -8.38
CA ILE A 42 12.04 15.95 -9.28
C ILE A 42 11.17 15.97 -10.57
N GLU A 43 11.06 17.12 -11.23
CA GLU A 43 10.32 17.29 -12.51
C GLU A 43 8.80 17.02 -12.46
N GLN A 44 8.16 17.18 -11.29
CA GLN A 44 6.72 16.90 -11.09
C GLN A 44 6.34 15.42 -11.20
N ASN A 45 7.32 14.51 -11.25
CA ASN A 45 7.03 13.09 -11.11
C ASN A 45 6.56 12.81 -9.68
N THR A 46 5.69 11.82 -9.49
CA THR A 46 5.25 11.41 -8.15
C THR A 46 5.65 9.96 -7.93
N GLY A 47 6.52 9.76 -6.94
CA GLY A 47 6.89 8.43 -6.46
C GLY A 47 5.80 7.88 -5.54
N ALA A 48 5.69 6.56 -5.50
CA ALA A 48 4.82 5.89 -4.55
C ALA A 48 5.43 4.58 -4.08
N SER A 49 5.11 4.18 -2.86
CA SER A 49 5.46 2.86 -2.33
C SER A 49 4.42 2.39 -1.33
N LEU A 50 4.25 1.07 -1.23
CA LEU A 50 3.36 0.45 -0.27
C LEU A 50 4.12 -0.59 0.54
N LEU A 51 4.19 -0.40 1.85
CA LEU A 51 4.79 -1.35 2.78
C LEU A 51 3.71 -2.21 3.45
N PHE A 52 3.79 -3.51 3.22
CA PHE A 52 2.90 -4.50 3.81
C PHE A 52 3.51 -5.07 5.09
N ASN A 53 2.71 -5.12 6.14
CA ASN A 53 3.10 -5.65 7.45
C ASN A 53 2.06 -6.66 7.93
N LEU A 54 2.49 -7.76 8.52
CA LEU A 54 1.62 -8.71 9.21
C LEU A 54 2.12 -8.86 10.64
N ASN A 55 1.23 -8.66 11.61
CA ASN A 55 1.56 -8.73 13.04
C ASN A 55 2.84 -7.91 13.38
N LYS A 56 2.94 -6.70 12.82
CA LYS A 56 4.07 -5.75 12.96
C LYS A 56 5.39 -6.20 12.33
N GLN A 57 5.40 -7.26 11.53
CA GLN A 57 6.57 -7.67 10.75
C GLN A 57 6.42 -7.22 9.30
N ASN A 58 7.45 -6.57 8.76
CA ASN A 58 7.50 -6.19 7.34
C ASN A 58 7.48 -7.45 6.47
N LEU A 59 6.55 -7.53 5.53
CA LEU A 59 6.43 -8.67 4.61
C LEU A 59 7.03 -8.35 3.26
N ALA A 60 6.56 -7.26 2.65
CA ALA A 60 6.95 -6.87 1.30
C ALA A 60 6.79 -5.37 1.09
N LEU A 61 7.59 -4.85 0.17
CA LEU A 61 7.43 -3.54 -0.42
C LEU A 61 6.89 -3.69 -1.84
N PHE A 62 5.81 -2.99 -2.17
CA PHE A 62 5.32 -2.88 -3.54
C PHE A 62 5.72 -1.52 -4.12
N ASP A 63 6.36 -1.54 -5.28
CA ASP A 63 6.64 -0.37 -6.11
C ASP A 63 5.62 -0.28 -7.26
N PRO A 64 4.67 0.67 -7.20
CA PRO A 64 3.66 0.88 -8.23
C PRO A 64 4.20 1.32 -9.60
N ASN A 65 5.38 1.95 -9.62
CA ASN A 65 5.99 2.45 -10.85
C ASN A 65 6.43 1.28 -11.73
N SER A 66 7.24 0.40 -11.15
CA SER A 66 7.76 -0.81 -11.80
C SER A 66 6.80 -2.00 -11.71
N MET A 67 5.74 -1.90 -10.90
CA MET A 67 4.84 -3.01 -10.54
C MET A 67 5.60 -4.21 -9.98
N THR A 68 6.60 -3.95 -9.13
CA THR A 68 7.43 -5.00 -8.53
C THR A 68 7.15 -5.15 -7.04
N TRP A 69 7.24 -6.40 -6.59
CA TRP A 69 7.21 -6.75 -5.17
C TRP A 69 8.60 -7.11 -4.72
N THR A 70 9.06 -6.47 -3.65
CA THR A 70 10.30 -6.82 -2.96
C THR A 70 9.93 -7.51 -1.66
N GLU A 71 10.29 -8.79 -1.56
CA GLU A 71 10.12 -9.57 -0.35
C GLU A 71 11.10 -9.12 0.73
N LEU A 72 10.58 -8.88 1.93
CA LEU A 72 11.33 -8.42 3.10
C LEU A 72 11.42 -9.50 4.18
N ASN A 73 10.50 -10.47 4.17
CA ASN A 73 10.48 -11.59 5.11
C ASN A 73 10.18 -12.93 4.40
N PRO A 74 11.16 -13.85 4.32
CA PRO A 74 10.99 -15.19 3.74
C PRO A 74 9.84 -16.01 4.34
N GLU A 75 9.57 -15.85 5.64
CA GLU A 75 8.50 -16.58 6.32
C GLU A 75 7.11 -16.15 5.83
N ALA A 76 7.01 -14.95 5.25
CA ALA A 76 5.79 -14.39 4.70
C ALA A 76 5.58 -14.69 3.22
N ARG A 77 6.49 -15.41 2.54
CA ARG A 77 6.43 -15.70 1.09
C ARG A 77 5.06 -16.21 0.66
N GLY A 78 4.46 -17.11 1.44
CA GLY A 78 3.14 -17.66 1.13
C GLY A 78 2.03 -16.59 1.05
N VAL A 79 2.05 -15.61 1.95
CA VAL A 79 1.13 -14.47 1.95
C VAL A 79 1.43 -13.54 0.78
N ILE A 80 2.71 -13.23 0.55
CA ILE A 80 3.17 -12.34 -0.52
C ILE A 80 2.80 -12.90 -1.90
N THR A 81 3.00 -14.19 -2.13
CA THR A 81 2.65 -14.84 -3.41
C THR A 81 1.14 -14.78 -3.70
N ILE A 82 0.28 -14.76 -2.69
CA ILE A 82 -1.17 -14.56 -2.91
C ILE A 82 -1.44 -13.14 -3.40
N LEU A 83 -0.79 -12.14 -2.80
CA LEU A 83 -0.92 -10.73 -3.19
C LEU A 83 -0.32 -10.47 -4.58
N GLU A 84 0.87 -11.00 -4.88
CA GLU A 84 1.56 -10.89 -6.18
C GLU A 84 0.75 -11.46 -7.36
N ASN A 85 -0.04 -12.51 -7.11
CA ASN A 85 -0.86 -13.17 -8.13
C ASN A 85 -2.19 -12.45 -8.38
N ASP A 86 -2.59 -11.52 -7.52
CA ASP A 86 -3.83 -10.76 -7.66
C ASP A 86 -3.61 -9.51 -8.54
N LYS A 87 -3.76 -9.69 -9.86
CA LYS A 87 -3.56 -8.63 -10.85
C LYS A 87 -4.58 -7.50 -10.79
N GLU A 88 -5.73 -7.73 -10.16
CA GLU A 88 -6.70 -6.68 -9.90
C GLU A 88 -6.23 -5.81 -8.73
N LEU A 89 -5.76 -6.44 -7.66
CA LEU A 89 -5.16 -5.73 -6.53
C LEU A 89 -3.99 -4.86 -6.97
N GLU A 90 -3.05 -5.37 -7.78
CA GLU A 90 -1.92 -4.56 -8.26
C GLU A 90 -2.37 -3.30 -9.02
N LYS A 91 -3.45 -3.39 -9.80
CA LYS A 91 -4.03 -2.25 -10.52
C LYS A 91 -4.68 -1.27 -9.55
N ASP A 92 -5.42 -1.75 -8.56
CA ASP A 92 -6.06 -0.92 -7.55
C ASP A 92 -5.02 -0.19 -6.69
N LEU A 93 -3.97 -0.90 -6.26
CA LEU A 93 -2.83 -0.33 -5.53
C LEU A 93 -2.20 0.80 -6.33
N LYS A 94 -1.89 0.54 -7.62
CA LYS A 94 -1.29 1.53 -8.50
C LYS A 94 -2.19 2.74 -8.72
N LYS A 95 -3.48 2.52 -8.99
CA LYS A 95 -4.46 3.60 -9.20
C LYS A 95 -4.55 4.48 -7.96
N PHE A 96 -4.61 3.89 -6.78
CA PHE A 96 -4.69 4.64 -5.54
C PHE A 96 -3.40 5.37 -5.21
N SER A 97 -2.26 4.69 -5.30
CA SER A 97 -0.98 5.26 -4.86
C SER A 97 -0.46 6.32 -5.83
N MET A 98 -0.52 6.06 -7.14
CA MET A 98 -0.02 6.98 -8.17
C MET A 98 -1.09 7.95 -8.68
N GLY A 99 -2.38 7.64 -8.48
CA GLY A 99 -3.49 8.50 -8.87
C GLY A 99 -4.02 9.30 -7.69
N ASP A 100 -4.84 8.68 -6.86
CA ASP A 100 -5.58 9.37 -5.78
C ASP A 100 -4.66 10.03 -4.75
N CYS A 101 -3.67 9.29 -4.22
CA CYS A 101 -2.71 9.80 -3.23
C CYS A 101 -1.86 10.93 -3.83
N SER A 102 -1.28 10.71 -5.02
CA SER A 102 -0.50 11.74 -5.73
C SER A 102 -1.31 13.01 -5.98
N HIS A 103 -2.57 12.88 -6.37
CA HIS A 103 -3.46 14.02 -6.57
C HIS A 103 -3.68 14.78 -5.25
N TRP A 104 -4.02 14.08 -4.17
CA TRP A 104 -4.20 14.71 -2.86
C TRP A 104 -2.93 15.39 -2.35
N LEU A 105 -1.76 14.77 -2.53
CA LEU A 105 -0.47 15.37 -2.19
C LEU A 105 -0.24 16.67 -2.97
N ASN A 106 -0.54 16.69 -4.28
CA ASN A 106 -0.35 17.88 -5.09
C ASN A 106 -1.30 19.01 -4.72
N GLU A 107 -2.58 18.72 -4.45
CA GLU A 107 -3.53 19.73 -3.95
C GLU A 107 -3.10 20.27 -2.59
N PHE A 108 -2.68 19.40 -1.67
CA PHE A 108 -2.16 19.83 -0.37
C PHE A 108 -0.94 20.75 -0.51
N LEU A 109 0.02 20.37 -1.37
CA LEU A 109 1.25 21.13 -1.57
C LEU A 109 1.01 22.50 -2.24
N LYS A 110 0.01 22.64 -3.14
CA LYS A 110 -0.35 23.94 -3.72
C LYS A 110 -0.71 24.94 -2.63
N HIS A 111 -1.60 24.56 -1.73
CA HIS A 111 -2.01 25.41 -0.61
C HIS A 111 -0.90 25.63 0.42
N TRP A 112 -0.05 24.62 0.64
CA TRP A 112 1.11 24.79 1.51
C TRP A 112 2.10 25.82 0.97
N THR A 113 2.39 25.80 -0.35
CA THR A 113 3.28 26.78 -0.96
C THR A 113 2.78 28.21 -0.84
N GLU A 114 1.47 28.43 -0.92
CA GLU A 114 0.84 29.75 -0.73
C GLU A 114 1.08 30.29 0.69
N ILE A 115 0.95 29.44 1.70
CA ILE A 115 1.15 29.81 3.11
C ILE A 115 2.63 30.05 3.42
N SER A 116 3.53 29.22 2.89
CA SER A 116 4.97 29.32 3.14
C SER A 116 5.70 30.42 2.35
N SER A 117 5.02 31.07 1.39
CA SER A 117 5.55 32.21 0.64
C SER A 117 5.17 33.58 1.23
N THR A 118 4.52 33.58 2.40
CA THR A 118 4.13 34.78 3.16
C THR A 118 5.02 34.92 4.39
#